data_AF-A0A4V3FFK7-F1
#
_entry.id   AF-A0A4V3FFK7-F1
#
_cell.length_a   1.000
_cell.length_b   1.000
_cell.length_c   1.000
_cell.angle_alpha   90.00
_cell.angle_beta   90.00
_cell.angle_gamma   90.00
#
_symmetry.space_group_name_H-M   'P 1'
#
loop_
_entity.id
_entity.type
_entity.pdbx_description
1 polymer ?
#
loop_
_entity_poly.entity_id
_entity_poly.type
_entity_poly.pdbx_seq_one_letter_code
_entity_poly.pdbx_strand_id
1 'polypeptide(L)'
;MSAPPPEKLSQGTTSLWSEVRAVMDLVLDFSFKRFVTPHLIRVLYALSLIAATLAALGWMASGFSVGLFYGLFTLVTGPVAFLMYVLTARVIMEVILAIFQIAEKVRKD
;
A
#
# COMPACT_ATOMS: atom_id res chain seq x y z
N MET A 1 41.02 -9.16 -31.49
CA MET A 1 40.58 -8.42 -30.30
C MET A 1 39.05 -8.33 -30.35
N SER A 2 38.35 -9.31 -29.80
CA SER A 2 36.88 -9.32 -29.70
C SER A 2 36.47 -8.63 -28.41
N ALA A 3 35.66 -7.57 -28.52
CA ALA A 3 35.13 -6.84 -27.38
C ALA A 3 34.15 -7.72 -26.57
N PRO A 4 34.10 -7.58 -25.24
CA PRO A 4 33.16 -8.32 -24.41
C PRO A 4 31.70 -7.82 -24.60
N PRO A 5 30.70 -8.73 -24.50
CA PRO A 5 29.30 -8.42 -24.74
C PRO A 5 28.66 -7.57 -23.62
N PRO A 6 27.82 -6.57 -23.95
CA PRO A 6 27.09 -5.77 -22.97
C PRO A 6 25.78 -6.45 -22.56
N GLU A 7 25.79 -7.38 -21.61
CA GLU A 7 24.59 -8.18 -21.29
C GLU A 7 24.31 -8.37 -19.79
N LYS A 8 24.36 -7.31 -18.97
CA LYS A 8 23.96 -7.39 -17.55
C LYS A 8 23.26 -6.14 -16.99
N LEU A 9 22.35 -5.51 -17.74
CA LEU A 9 21.60 -4.35 -17.23
C LEU A 9 20.06 -4.44 -17.37
N SER A 10 19.51 -5.46 -18.05
CA SER A 10 18.09 -5.50 -18.45
C SER A 10 17.20 -6.48 -17.64
N GLN A 11 17.79 -7.38 -16.85
CA GLN A 11 17.03 -8.43 -16.16
C GLN A 11 16.29 -7.96 -14.90
N GLY A 12 16.67 -6.81 -14.31
CA GLY A 12 16.04 -6.28 -13.09
C GLY A 12 14.81 -5.40 -13.34
N THR A 13 14.61 -4.90 -14.55
CA THR A 13 13.47 -4.02 -14.86
C THR A 13 12.26 -4.81 -15.34
N THR A 14 12.45 -5.93 -16.04
CA THR A 14 11.34 -6.73 -16.60
C THR A 14 10.44 -7.38 -15.54
N SER A 15 10.96 -7.77 -14.37
CA SER A 15 10.14 -8.36 -13.29
C SER A 15 9.21 -7.32 -12.64
N LEU A 16 9.74 -6.14 -12.28
CA LEU A 16 9.00 -5.08 -11.58
C LEU A 16 7.80 -4.57 -12.40
N TRP A 17 7.99 -4.36 -13.71
CA TRP A 17 6.91 -3.92 -14.60
C TRP A 17 5.79 -4.95 -14.72
N SER A 18 6.11 -6.25 -14.65
CA SER A 18 5.13 -7.32 -14.73
C SER A 18 4.27 -7.40 -13.46
N GLU A 19 4.88 -7.22 -12.29
CA GLU A 19 4.18 -7.18 -11.00
C GLU A 19 3.24 -5.97 -10.91
N VAL A 20 3.71 -4.80 -11.36
CA VAL A 20 2.88 -3.58 -11.41
C VAL A 20 1.66 -3.77 -12.33
N ARG A 21 1.84 -4.38 -13.51
CA ARG A 21 0.71 -4.67 -14.41
C ARG A 21 -0.28 -5.64 -13.79
N ALA A 22 0.19 -6.70 -13.14
CA ALA A 22 -0.69 -7.66 -12.46
C ALA A 22 -1.49 -7.01 -11.32
N VAL A 23 -0.87 -6.10 -10.57
CA VAL A 23 -1.56 -5.31 -9.52
C VAL A 23 -2.58 -4.35 -10.14
N MET A 24 -2.24 -3.66 -11.23
CA MET A 24 -3.17 -2.77 -11.94
C MET A 24 -4.38 -3.52 -12.49
N ASP A 25 -4.16 -4.67 -13.13
CA ASP A 25 -5.25 -5.50 -13.65
C ASP A 25 -6.15 -6.02 -12.53
N LEU A 26 -5.58 -6.37 -11.36
CA LEU A 26 -6.36 -6.80 -10.19
C LEU A 26 -7.17 -5.66 -9.57
N VAL A 27 -6.61 -4.46 -9.47
CA VAL A 27 -7.30 -3.28 -8.91
C VAL A 27 -8.41 -2.77 -9.84
N LEU A 28 -8.24 -2.94 -11.15
CA LEU A 28 -9.25 -2.59 -12.16
C LEU A 28 -10.21 -3.74 -12.50
N ASP A 29 -10.09 -4.90 -11.84
CA ASP A 29 -11.05 -6.00 -11.97
C ASP A 29 -12.31 -5.73 -11.13
N PHE A 30 -13.21 -4.92 -11.70
CA PHE A 30 -14.53 -4.63 -11.13
C PHE A 30 -15.49 -5.83 -11.16
N SER A 31 -15.10 -6.98 -11.70
CA SER A 31 -15.99 -8.15 -11.82
C SER A 31 -16.09 -8.95 -10.52
N PHE A 32 -15.14 -8.82 -9.59
CA PHE A 32 -15.08 -9.54 -8.29
C PHE A 32 -15.28 -11.08 -8.38
N LYS A 33 -15.15 -11.67 -9.58
CA LYS A 33 -15.51 -13.08 -9.83
C LYS A 33 -14.49 -14.10 -9.32
N ARG A 34 -13.30 -13.67 -8.91
CA ARG A 34 -12.23 -14.56 -8.43
C ARG A 34 -11.76 -14.13 -7.04
N PHE A 35 -11.96 -15.02 -6.07
CA PHE A 35 -11.52 -14.85 -4.68
C PHE A 35 -9.98 -14.86 -4.58
N VAL A 36 -9.34 -13.73 -4.88
CA VAL A 36 -7.89 -13.48 -4.67
C VAL A 36 -7.66 -12.83 -3.29
N THR A 37 -8.47 -13.22 -2.32
CA THR A 37 -8.76 -12.33 -1.20
C THR A 37 -7.61 -12.14 -0.20
N PRO A 38 -6.82 -13.16 0.17
CA PRO A 38 -5.71 -12.97 1.10
C PRO A 38 -4.54 -12.17 0.52
N HIS A 39 -4.37 -12.19 -0.81
CA HIS A 39 -3.30 -11.45 -1.48
C HIS A 39 -3.70 -9.99 -1.67
N LEU A 40 -4.94 -9.74 -2.10
CA LEU A 40 -5.48 -8.40 -2.28
C LEU A 40 -5.44 -7.58 -0.98
N ILE A 41 -5.75 -8.19 0.17
CA ILE A 41 -5.70 -7.50 1.48
C ILE A 41 -4.29 -6.98 1.79
N ARG A 42 -3.24 -7.74 1.48
CA ARG A 42 -1.85 -7.30 1.67
C ARG A 42 -1.50 -6.12 0.77
N VAL A 43 -1.95 -6.16 -0.48
CA VAL A 43 -1.75 -5.05 -1.44
C VAL A 43 -2.49 -3.79 -0.96
N LEU A 44 -3.75 -3.93 -0.52
CA LEU A 44 -4.53 -2.80 0.03
C LEU A 44 -3.89 -2.20 1.27
N TYR A 45 -3.36 -3.02 2.17
CA TYR A 45 -2.62 -2.52 3.33
C TYR A 45 -1.37 -1.73 2.91
N ALA A 46 -0.57 -2.26 1.99
CA ALA A 46 0.61 -1.57 1.48
C ALA A 46 0.25 -0.22 0.81
N LEU A 47 -0.80 -0.20 -0.02
CA LEU A 47 -1.31 1.02 -0.64
C LEU A 47 -1.79 2.03 0.41
N SER A 48 -2.52 1.57 1.44
CA SER A 48 -2.97 2.43 2.54
C SER A 48 -1.80 3.04 3.32
N LEU A 49 -0.72 2.28 3.51
CA LEU A 49 0.49 2.76 4.21
C LEU A 49 1.21 3.84 3.39
N ILE A 50 1.36 3.62 2.08
CA ILE A 50 1.94 4.62 1.17
C ILE A 50 1.08 5.88 1.15
N ALA A 51 -0.24 5.73 1.01
CA ALA A 51 -1.17 6.86 1.02
C ALA A 51 -1.12 7.64 2.34
N ALA A 52 -1.10 6.95 3.48
CA ALA A 52 -0.98 7.56 4.80
C ALA A 52 0.32 8.34 4.95
N THR A 53 1.43 7.78 4.46
CA THR A 53 2.75 8.43 4.50
C THR A 53 2.73 9.72 3.69
N LEU A 54 2.24 9.66 2.45
CA LEU A 54 2.13 10.83 1.57
C LEU A 54 1.18 11.89 2.15
N ALA A 55 0.04 11.48 2.69
CA ALA A 55 -0.92 12.37 3.32
C ALA A 55 -0.33 13.06 4.56
N ALA A 56 0.37 12.32 5.42
CA ALA A 56 1.04 12.87 6.60
C ALA A 56 2.13 13.87 6.20
N LEU A 57 2.98 13.53 5.23
CA LEU A 57 4.01 14.44 4.72
C LEU A 57 3.40 15.71 4.10
N GLY A 58 2.35 15.56 3.29
CA GLY A 58 1.63 16.68 2.69
C GLY A 58 0.98 17.59 3.73
N TRP A 59 0.36 17.01 4.77
CA TRP A 59 -0.23 17.75 5.89
C TRP A 59 0.82 18.49 6.72
N MET A 60 1.95 17.85 7.03
CA MET A 60 3.04 18.50 7.75
C MET A 60 3.61 19.66 6.94
N ALA A 61 3.84 19.48 5.64
CA ALA A 61 4.36 20.53 4.76
C ALA A 61 3.38 21.70 4.59
N SER A 62 2.09 21.43 4.40
CA SER A 62 1.07 22.46 4.24
C SER A 62 0.82 23.27 5.53
N GLY A 63 1.10 22.71 6.71
CA GLY A 63 0.99 23.45 7.96
C GLY A 63 1.88 24.70 8.02
N PHE A 64 3.05 24.67 7.38
CA PHE A 64 3.97 25.81 7.36
C PHE A 64 3.48 26.97 6.47
N SER A 65 2.57 26.73 5.52
CA SER A 65 2.01 27.81 4.70
C SER A 65 1.00 28.66 5.46
N VAL A 66 0.44 28.15 6.56
CA VAL A 66 -0.50 28.88 7.42
C VAL A 66 0.27 29.74 8.44
N GLY A 67 1.38 29.24 8.97
CA GLY A 67 2.25 29.97 9.88
C GLY A 67 3.17 29.05 10.68
N LEU A 68 4.22 29.63 11.26
CA LEU A 68 5.29 28.86 11.94
C LEU A 68 4.78 28.05 13.14
N PHE A 69 3.93 28.65 13.98
CA PHE A 69 3.33 27.95 15.14
C PHE A 69 2.42 26.79 14.71
N TYR A 70 1.63 26.98 13.64
CA TYR A 70 0.77 25.93 13.11
C TYR A 70 1.59 24.80 12.45
N GLY A 71 2.65 25.13 11.72
CA GLY A 71 3.59 24.16 11.17
C GLY A 71 4.29 23.30 12.23
N LEU A 72 4.68 23.90 13.36
CA LEU A 72 5.21 23.13 14.50
C LEU A 72 4.16 22.18 15.09
N PHE A 73 2.91 22.65 15.21
CA PHE A 73 1.80 21.81 15.68
C PHE A 73 1.53 20.63 14.74
N THR A 74 1.50 20.85 13.42
CA THR A 74 1.30 19.77 12.44
C THR A 74 2.49 18.81 12.39
N LEU A 75 3.71 19.26 12.67
CA LEU A 75 4.89 18.40 12.74
C LEU A 75 4.84 17.43 13.92
N VAL A 76 4.26 17.83 15.05
CA VAL A 76 4.10 16.97 16.24
C VAL A 76 2.86 16.07 16.09
N THR A 77 1.75 16.61 15.58
CA THR A 77 0.51 15.86 15.42
C THR A 77 0.48 14.95 14.21
N GLY A 78 1.28 15.23 13.17
CA GLY A 78 1.39 14.44 11.94
C GLY A 78 1.80 12.98 12.20
N PRO A 79 2.91 12.71 12.92
CA PRO A 79 3.30 11.36 13.29
C PRO A 79 2.25 10.61 14.11
N VAL A 80 1.57 11.31 15.03
CA VAL A 80 0.48 10.73 15.84
C VAL A 80 -0.70 10.34 14.95
N ALA A 81 -1.14 11.24 14.06
CA ALA A 81 -2.21 10.97 13.11
C ALA A 81 -1.86 9.82 12.15
N PHE A 82 -0.62 9.77 11.67
CA PHE A 82 -0.11 8.67 10.84
C PHE A 82 -0.19 7.33 11.58
N LEU A 83 0.30 7.26 12.82
CA LEU A 83 0.23 6.03 13.61
C LEU A 83 -1.21 5.60 13.88
N MET A 84 -2.09 6.53 14.24
CA MET A 84 -3.51 6.25 14.44
C MET A 84 -4.16 5.68 13.18
N TYR A 85 -3.86 6.26 12.01
CA TYR A 85 -4.35 5.75 10.73
C TYR A 85 -3.83 4.33 10.46
N VAL A 86 -2.52 4.10 10.60
CA VAL A 86 -1.90 2.79 10.32
C VAL A 86 -2.44 1.71 11.24
N LEU A 87 -2.62 2.01 12.52
CA LEU A 87 -3.24 1.10 13.48
C LEU A 87 -4.67 0.76 13.09
N THR A 88 -5.47 1.77 12.73
CA THR A 88 -6.86 1.57 12.29
C THR A 88 -6.91 0.72 11.02
N ALA A 89 -6.07 1.03 10.03
CA ALA A 89 -5.94 0.26 8.80
C ALA A 89 -5.57 -1.20 9.10
N ARG A 90 -4.65 -1.44 10.04
CA ARG A 90 -4.27 -2.78 10.46
C ARG A 90 -5.45 -3.55 11.06
N VAL A 91 -6.18 -2.94 11.98
CA VAL A 91 -7.36 -3.57 12.59
C VAL A 91 -8.40 -3.91 11.54
N ILE A 92 -8.68 -3.01 10.60
CA ILE A 92 -9.62 -3.25 9.50
C ILE A 92 -9.17 -4.46 8.67
N MET A 93 -7.89 -4.53 8.28
CA MET A 93 -7.37 -5.65 7.48
C MET A 93 -7.42 -6.97 8.25
N GLU A 94 -7.14 -6.96 9.56
CA GLU A 94 -7.28 -8.13 10.43
C GLU A 94 -8.73 -8.62 10.50
N VAL A 95 -9.70 -7.71 10.64
CA VAL A 95 -11.14 -8.04 10.63
C VAL A 95 -11.57 -8.60 9.27
N ILE A 96 -11.14 -7.99 8.17
CA ILE A 96 -11.44 -8.48 6.82
C ILE A 96 -10.88 -9.89 6.64
N LEU A 97 -9.60 -10.13 7.00
CA LEU A 97 -8.99 -11.46 6.94
C LEU A 97 -9.73 -12.48 7.80
N ALA A 98 -10.16 -12.10 9.01
CA ALA A 98 -10.91 -12.98 9.89
C ALA A 98 -12.24 -13.41 9.26
N ILE A 99 -12.98 -12.49 8.64
CA ILE A 99 -14.23 -12.79 7.93
C ILE A 99 -13.97 -13.78 6.79
N PHE A 100 -12.94 -13.55 5.97
CA PHE A 100 -12.59 -14.48 4.88
C PHE A 100 -12.16 -15.86 5.39
N GLN A 101 -11.42 -15.93 6.49
CA GLN A 101 -11.04 -17.20 7.12
C GLN A 101 -12.26 -17.97 7.61
N ILE A 102 -13.27 -17.29 8.18
CA ILE A 102 -14.52 -17.93 8.62
C ILE A 102 -15.29 -18.46 7.42
N ALA A 103 -15.44 -17.66 6.36
CA ALA A 103 -16.14 -18.08 5.14
C ALA A 103 -15.50 -19.32 4.50
N GLU A 104 -14.17 -19.39 4.46
CA GLU A 104 -13.46 -20.54 3.92
C GLU A 104 -13.61 -21.79 4.80
N LYS A 105 -13.67 -21.63 6.13
CA LYS A 105 -13.93 -22.74 7.06
C LYS A 105 -15.34 -23.31 6.87
N VAL A 106 -16.36 -22.46 6.80
CA VAL A 106 -17.77 -22.89 6.62
C VAL A 106 -18.00 -23.64 5.32
N ARG A 107 -17.27 -23.31 4.24
CA ARG A 107 -17.40 -23.99 2.94
C ARG A 107 -16.78 -25.39 2.90
N LYS A 108 -15.94 -25.74 3.88
CA LYS A 108 -15.21 -27.02 3.92
C LYS A 108 -15.90 -28.10 4.75
N ASP A 109 -16.90 -27.72 5.56
CA ASP A 109 -17.77 -28.62 6.32
C ASP A 109 -19.06 -28.92 5.54
#